data_AF-A0A7K2YZ60-F1
#
_entry.id   AF-A0A7K2YZ60-F1
#
_cell.length_a   1.000
_cell.length_b   1.000
_cell.length_c   1.000
_cell.angle_alpha   90.00
_cell.angle_beta   90.00
_cell.angle_gamma   90.00
#
_symmetry.space_group_name_H-M   'P 1'
#
loop_
_entity.id
_entity.type
_entity.pdbx_description
1 polymer ?
#
loop_
_entity_poly.entity_id
_entity_poly.type
_entity_poly.pdbx_seq_one_letter_code
_entity_poly.pdbx_strand_id
1 'polypeptide(L)' 'MSASSTATRRVPPRRCSSCEGVGTRRVKCVRTIDGHTTIIPGREKCPLCTGKGVR' A
#
# COMPACT_ATOMS: atom_id res chain seq x y z
N MET A 1 -18.79 12.74 -40.53
CA MET A 1 -17.57 12.43 -39.77
C MET A 1 -17.95 12.31 -38.30
N SER A 2 -18.24 11.09 -37.83
CA SER A 2 -18.64 10.87 -36.43
C SER A 2 -17.42 10.50 -35.62
N ALA A 3 -16.91 11.45 -34.84
CA ALA A 3 -15.87 11.19 -33.86
C ALA A 3 -16.50 10.40 -32.70
N SER A 4 -16.48 9.08 -32.80
CA SER A 4 -16.78 8.18 -31.68
C SER A 4 -15.67 8.34 -30.65
N SER A 5 -15.85 9.28 -29.72
CA SER A 5 -15.02 9.40 -28.53
C SER A 5 -15.28 8.18 -27.66
N THR A 6 -14.49 7.12 -27.86
CA THR A 6 -14.36 6.02 -26.90
C THR A 6 -13.76 6.60 -25.62
N ALA A 7 -14.61 7.16 -24.78
CA ALA A 7 -14.32 7.43 -23.39
C ALA A 7 -14.02 6.07 -22.74
N THR A 8 -12.75 5.68 -22.76
CA THR A 8 -12.25 4.61 -21.90
C THR A 8 -12.55 5.08 -20.48
N ARG A 9 -13.64 4.55 -19.93
CA ARG A 9 -14.05 4.78 -18.54
C ARG A 9 -12.91 4.24 -17.69
N ARG A 10 -11.92 5.09 -17.39
CA ARG A 10 -10.82 4.78 -16.47
C ARG A 10 -11.49 4.48 -15.15
N VAL A 11 -11.68 3.20 -14.87
CA VAL A 11 -12.12 2.75 -13.56
C VAL A 11 -11.09 3.33 -12.59
N PRO A 12 -11.50 4.18 -11.63
CA PRO A 12 -10.55 4.70 -10.65
C PRO A 12 -9.88 3.51 -9.98
N PRO A 13 -8.54 3.51 -9.85
CA PRO A 13 -7.82 2.36 -9.30
C PRO A 13 -8.42 2.02 -7.94
N ARG A 14 -8.84 0.76 -7.75
CA ARG A 14 -9.51 0.36 -6.53
C ARG A 14 -8.50 0.46 -5.39
N ARG A 15 -8.86 1.20 -4.33
CA ARG A 15 -8.04 1.25 -3.12
C ARG A 15 -7.89 -0.15 -2.58
N CYS A 16 -6.67 -0.52 -2.21
CA CYS A 16 -6.41 -1.80 -1.58
C CYS A 16 -7.11 -1.82 -0.21
N SER A 17 -8.07 -2.71 -0.01
CA SER A 17 -8.85 -2.80 1.23
C SER A 17 -8.01 -3.04 2.48
N SER A 18 -6.89 -3.76 2.35
CA SER A 18 -6.02 -4.08 3.50
C SER A 18 -5.16 -2.93 3.99
N CYS A 19 -4.91 -1.92 3.16
CA CYS A 19 -4.14 -0.74 3.58
C CYS A 19 -4.87 0.56 3.28
N GLU A 20 -6.14 0.48 2.87
CA GLU A 20 -7.06 1.59 2.60
C GLU A 20 -6.53 2.67 1.62
N GLY A 21 -5.59 2.29 0.73
CA GLY A 21 -4.93 3.25 -0.16
C GLY A 21 -3.53 3.68 0.27
N VAL A 22 -3.10 3.36 1.50
CA VAL A 22 -1.83 3.82 2.08
C VAL A 22 -0.62 3.10 1.48
N GLY A 23 -0.79 1.85 1.06
CA GLY A 23 0.30 1.03 0.49
C GLY A 23 1.27 0.46 1.52
N THR A 24 1.22 0.89 2.78
CA THR A 24 2.05 0.34 3.87
C THR A 24 1.19 -0.03 5.08
N ARG A 25 1.67 -0.97 5.89
CA ARG A 25 1.04 -1.36 7.16
C ARG A 25 2.02 -1.15 8.31
N ARG A 26 1.50 -0.80 9.48
CA ARG A 26 2.31 -0.69 10.71
C ARG A 26 2.68 -2.08 11.19
N VAL A 27 3.94 -2.26 11.53
CA VAL A 27 4.47 -3.48 12.13
C VAL A 27 5.28 -3.15 13.37
N LYS A 28 5.41 -4.13 14.25
CA LYS A 28 6.34 -4.07 15.36
C LYS A 28 7.66 -4.64 14.87
N CYS A 29 8.67 -3.80 14.70
CA CYS A 29 10.00 -4.24 14.33
C CYS A 29 10.78 -4.50 15.61
N VAL A 30 11.45 -5.65 15.68
CA VAL A 30 12.37 -5.96 16.75
C VAL A 30 13.74 -5.42 16.35
N ARG A 31 14.35 -4.62 17.21
CA ARG A 31 15.68 -4.05 16.98
C ARG A 31 16.51 -4.28 18.23
N THR A 32 17.67 -4.91 18.06
CA THR A 32 18.62 -5.12 19.15
C THR A 32 19.66 -4.01 19.11
N ILE A 33 19.76 -3.24 20.20
CA ILE A 33 20.71 -2.15 20.36
C ILE A 33 21.47 -2.47 21.66
N ASP A 34 22.80 -2.55 21.58
CA ASP A 34 23.67 -2.84 22.73
C ASP A 34 23.25 -4.08 23.56
N GLY A 35 22.83 -5.16 22.88
CA GLY A 35 22.37 -6.39 23.52
C GLY A 35 20.95 -6.34 24.09
N HIS A 36 20.29 -5.19 24.06
CA HIS A 36 18.89 -5.04 24.47
C HIS A 36 17.94 -5.12 23.29
N THR A 37 16.99 -6.04 23.36
CA THR A 37 15.94 -6.22 22.34
C THR A 37 14.79 -5.25 22.61
N THR A 38 14.63 -4.27 21.73
CA THR A 38 13.55 -3.27 21.81
C THR A 38 12.55 -3.46 20.66
N ILE A 39 11.26 -3.31 20.96
CA ILE A 39 10.21 -3.30 19.95
C ILE A 39 9.94 -1.85 19.54
N ILE A 40 10.23 -1.52 18.29
CA ILE A 40 9.98 -0.20 17.72
C ILE A 40 8.85 -0.25 16.69
N PRO A 41 8.05 0.83 16.56
CA PRO A 41 7.07 0.92 15.48
C PRO A 41 7.80 1.03 14.13
N GLY A 42 7.51 0.09 13.23
CA GLY A 42 7.97 0.08 11.85
C GLY A 42 6.81 0.14 10.87
N ARG A 43 7.15 0.27 9.58
CA ARG A 43 6.20 0.15 8.48
C ARG A 43 6.78 -0.78 7.44
N GLU A 44 5.94 -1.65 6.91
CA GLU A 44 6.29 -2.50 5.77
C GLU A 44 5.31 -2.30 4.62
N LYS A 45 5.69 -2.73 3.42
CA LYS A 45 4.81 -2.68 2.25
C LYS A 45 3.59 -3.57 2.51
N CYS A 46 2.41 -3.07 2.18
CA CYS A 46 1.20 -3.87 2.20
C CYS A 46 1.40 -5.04 1.21
N PRO A 47 1.34 -6.31 1.66
CA PRO A 47 1.62 -7.45 0.80
C PRO A 47 0.58 -7.62 -0.30
N LEU A 48 -0.66 -7.15 -0.07
CA LEU A 48 -1.75 -7.29 -1.03
C LEU A 48 -1.63 -6.38 -2.26
N CYS A 49 -1.16 -5.14 -2.07
CA CYS A 49 -0.94 -4.19 -3.17
C CYS A 49 0.55 -3.93 -3.44
N THR A 50 1.43 -4.70 -2.80
CA THR A 50 2.90 -4.63 -2.99
C THR A 50 3.48 -3.22 -2.78
N GLY A 51 2.89 -2.42 -1.89
CA GLY A 51 3.31 -1.02 -1.69
C GLY A 51 2.55 0.04 -2.50
N LYS A 52 1.71 -0.35 -3.48
CA LYS A 52 1.08 0.59 -4.42
C LYS A 52 -0.13 1.35 -3.85
N GLY A 53 -0.73 0.85 -2.75
CA GLY A 53 -1.98 1.39 -2.20
C GLY A 53 -3.23 1.06 -3.01
N VAL A 54 -3.07 0.65 -4.26
CA VAL A 54 -4.16 0.29 -5.18
C VAL A 54 -3.98 -1.13 -5.71
N ARG A 55 -5.10 -1.84 -5.96
CA ARG A 55 -5.14 -3.15 -6.63
C ARG A 55 -5.97 -3.07 -7.90
#